data_AF-A0A9D8PWF5-F1
#
_entry.id   AF-A0A9D8PWF5-F1
#
_cell.length_a   1.000
_cell.length_b   1.000
_cell.length_c   1.000
_cell.angle_alpha   90.00
_cell.angle_beta   90.00
_cell.angle_gamma   90.00
#
_symmetry.space_group_name_H-M   'P 1'
#
loop_
_entity.id
_entity.type
_entity.pdbx_description
1 polymer ?
#
loop_
_entity_poly.entity_id
_entity_poly.type
_entity_poly.pdbx_seq_one_letter_code
_entity_poly.pdbx_strand_id
1 'polypeptide(L)' 'TIVNMKAVAAVSRDDSGRGVLRLKDRSETLVVSQPFMSLFRGM' A
#
# COMPACT_ATOMS: atom_id res chain seq x y z
N THR A 1 -7.09 -2.46 8.98
CA THR A 1 -6.28 -3.64 8.60
C THR A 1 -4.87 -3.44 9.07
N ILE A 2 -4.24 -4.45 9.66
CA ILE A 2 -2.82 -4.44 10.01
C ILE A 2 -2.06 -5.11 8.87
N VAL A 3 -0.92 -4.53 8.45
CA VAL A 3 -0.11 -5.04 7.35
C VAL A 3 1.31 -5.33 7.85
N ASN A 4 1.88 -6.47 7.43
CA ASN A 4 3.28 -6.76 7.65
C ASN A 4 4.15 -6.01 6.63
N MET A 5 4.92 -5.01 7.08
CA MET A 5 5.77 -4.19 6.20
C MET A 5 6.81 -5.01 5.41
N LYS A 6 7.29 -6.14 5.94
CA LYS A 6 8.23 -7.01 5.22
C LYS A 6 7.59 -7.68 4.00
N ALA A 7 6.27 -7.82 3.98
CA ALA A 7 5.50 -8.40 2.89
C ALA A 7 5.08 -7.36 1.84
N VAL A 8 5.38 -6.07 2.03
CA VAL A 8 5.05 -5.03 1.04
C VAL A 8 6.11 -4.99 -0.05
N ALA A 9 5.68 -5.02 -1.32
CA ALA A 9 6.55 -4.96 -2.48
C ALA A 9 6.66 -3.54 -3.06
N ALA A 10 5.57 -2.78 -3.08
CA ALA A 10 5.52 -1.40 -3.54
C ALA A 10 4.26 -0.69 -3.04
N VAL A 11 4.28 0.64 -3.08
CA VAL A 11 3.08 1.49 -2.91
C VAL A 11 2.89 2.35 -4.17
N SER A 12 1.65 2.46 -4.64
CA SER A 12 1.26 3.37 -5.72
C SER A 12 0.02 4.17 -5.32
N ARG A 13 -0.38 5.13 -6.17
CA ARG A 13 -1.66 5.83 -6.05
C ARG A 13 -2.57 5.39 -7.18
N ASP A 14 -3.84 5.16 -6.88
CA ASP A 14 -4.88 5.01 -7.90
C ASP A 14 -5.34 6.38 -8.42
N ASP A 15 -6.18 6.39 -9.46
CA ASP A 15 -6.73 7.61 -10.06
C ASP A 15 -7.65 8.39 -9.10
N SER A 16 -8.11 7.76 -8.03
CA SER A 16 -8.89 8.40 -6.95
C SER A 16 -8.00 9.01 -5.86
N GLY A 17 -6.67 8.93 -6.00
CA GLY A 17 -5.69 9.45 -5.05
C GLY A 17 -5.48 8.58 -3.80
N ARG A 18 -6.11 7.41 -3.73
CA ARG A 18 -5.92 6.44 -2.63
C ARG A 18 -4.64 5.67 -2.84
N GLY A 19 -4.00 5.25 -1.75
CA GLY A 19 -2.85 4.37 -1.85
C GLY A 19 -3.26 2.96 -2.20
N VAL A 20 -2.42 2.27 -2.95
CA VAL A 20 -2.56 0.85 -3.25
C VAL A 20 -1.24 0.16 -2.91
N LEU A 21 -1.29 -0.84 -2.04
CA LEU A 21 -0.16 -1.70 -1.71
C LEU A 21 -0.16 -2.92 -2.61
N ARG A 22 0.98 -3.17 -3.25
CA ARG A 22 1.29 -4.45 -3.85
C ARG A 22 2.06 -5.28 -2.83
N LEU A 23 1.61 -6.50 -2.57
CA LEU A 23 2.28 -7.42 -1.65
C LEU A 23 3.26 -8.33 -2.41
N LYS A 24 4.27 -8.83 -1.71
CA LYS A 24 5.19 -9.85 -2.24
C LYS A 24 4.44 -11.16 -2.38
N ASP A 25 4.66 -11.84 -3.50
CA ASP A 25 4.13 -13.19 -3.78
C ASP A 25 2.60 -13.30 -3.71
N ARG A 26 1.89 -12.20 -3.95
CA ARG A 26 0.42 -12.13 -3.98
C ARG A 26 -0.03 -11.36 -5.21
N SER A 27 -1.12 -11.83 -5.83
CA SER A 27 -1.76 -11.16 -6.96
C SER A 27 -2.72 -10.04 -6.53
N GLU A 28 -3.18 -10.08 -5.27
CA GLU A 28 -4.09 -9.07 -4.72
C GLU A 28 -3.37 -7.81 -4.24
N THR A 29 -4.12 -6.72 -4.19
CA THR A 29 -3.67 -5.43 -3.68
C THR A 29 -4.54 -4.95 -2.53
N LEU A 30 -3.94 -4.17 -1.61
CA LEU A 30 -4.67 -3.58 -0.48
C LEU A 30 -4.78 -2.07 -0.63
N VAL A 31 -5.96 -1.51 -0.39
CA VAL A 31 -6.16 -0.06 -0.38
C VAL A 31 -5.67 0.53 0.94
N VAL A 32 -4.95 1.64 0.86
CA VAL A 32 -4.51 2.45 2.00
C VAL A 32 -5.40 3.67 2.12
N SER A 33 -6.04 3.81 3.28
CA SER A 33 -6.80 5.02 3.59
C SER A 33 -5.88 6.23 3.70
N GLN A 34 -6.35 7.37 3.21
CA GLN A 34 -5.59 8.63 3.14
C GLN A 34 -4.87 9.01 4.45
N PRO A 35 -5.45 8.86 5.67
CA PRO A 35 -4.78 9.21 6.92
C PRO A 35 -3.48 8.43 7.18
N PHE A 36 -3.32 7.25 6.58
CA PHE A 36 -2.17 6.37 6.80
C PHE A 36 -1.13 6.44 5.67
N MET A 37 -1.37 7.20 4.60
CA MET A 37 -0.46 7.28 3.45
C MET A 37 0.93 7.82 3.80
N SER A 38 1.04 8.62 4.85
CA SER A 38 2.34 9.12 5.33
C SER A 38 3.28 8.01 5.79
N LEU A 39 2.75 6.87 6.24
CA LEU A 39 3.55 5.72 6.70
C LEU A 39 4.33 5.03 5.58
N PHE A 40 3.91 5.24 4.33
CA PHE A 40 4.48 4.58 3.15
C PHE A 40 5.32 5.54 2.28
N ARG A 41 5.72 6.70 2.82
CA ARG A 41 6.57 7.67 2.10
C ARG A 41 7.99 7.09 1.92
N GLY A 42 8.54 7.20 0.73
CA GLY A 42 9.91 6.74 0.42
C GLY A 42 10.04 5.27 0.04
N MET A 43 8.91 4.56 -0.04
CA MET A 43 8.78 3.29 -0.76
C MET A 43 8.43 3.50 -2.22
#